data_AF-A0A9W6LH74-F1
#
_entry.id   AF-A0A9W6LH74-F1
#
_cell.length_a   1.000
_cell.length_b   1.000
_cell.length_c   1.000
_cell.angle_alpha   90.00
_cell.angle_beta   90.00
_cell.angle_gamma   90.00
#
_symmetry.space_group_name_H-M   'P 1'
#
loop_
_entity.id
_entity.type
_entity.pdbx_description
1 polymer ?
#
loop_
_entity_poly.entity_id
_entity_poly.type
_entity_poly.pdbx_seq_one_letter_code
_entity_poly.pdbx_strand_id
1 'polypeptide(L)'
;MTSIDNPLRAEMTALSNRHSMLELGGAFVPAMVEESWGSYARVVAAQLASLASRGHLWFFYGGEYGGPRGLQAGLLPDPADDLRSDERQLVDLLFGDARTIRIAQRNRGYGWDDLAAGVRGALREQGLGWLRRDRYRLIRRLMSLRKSMCDRTRSGLRQWGDDPELCRAGVPFAVLFNIDTGAYHWPQAPEEELWVPSMLSWACDMAMVDPR
;
A
#
# COMPACT_ATOMS: atom_id res chain seq x y z
N MET A 1 -11.66 -27.01 9.69
CA MET A 1 -10.27 -26.94 10.19
C MET A 1 -9.99 -25.50 10.55
N THR A 2 -9.95 -25.21 11.85
CA THR A 2 -9.66 -23.89 12.41
C THR A 2 -8.26 -23.45 11.98
N SER A 3 -8.19 -22.28 11.34
CA SER A 3 -6.95 -21.57 11.00
C SER A 3 -6.07 -21.50 12.26
N ILE A 4 -4.98 -22.27 12.27
CA ILE A 4 -3.89 -22.06 13.23
C ILE A 4 -3.45 -20.62 13.00
N ASP A 5 -3.51 -19.79 14.04
CA ASP A 5 -3.10 -18.40 14.01
C ASP A 5 -1.78 -18.26 13.27
N ASN A 6 -1.87 -17.76 12.04
CA ASN A 6 -0.70 -17.55 11.22
C ASN A 6 0.03 -16.34 11.83
N PRO A 7 1.20 -16.52 12.49
CA PRO A 7 1.84 -15.45 13.24
C PRO A 7 2.19 -14.26 12.33
N LEU A 8 2.45 -14.54 11.05
CA LEU A 8 2.68 -13.52 10.04
C LEU A 8 1.42 -12.68 9.81
N ARG A 9 0.25 -13.31 9.65
CA ARG A 9 -1.05 -12.63 9.51
C ARG A 9 -1.36 -11.79 10.74
N ALA A 10 -1.15 -12.35 11.94
CA ALA A 10 -1.41 -11.66 13.20
C ALA A 10 -0.53 -10.41 13.35
N GLU A 11 0.76 -10.50 12.99
CA GLU A 11 1.66 -9.35 13.01
C GLU A 11 1.25 -8.26 12.01
N MET A 12 0.95 -8.62 10.76
CA MET A 12 0.50 -7.68 9.73
C MET A 12 -0.79 -6.97 10.15
N THR A 13 -1.77 -7.74 10.64
CA THR A 13 -3.05 -7.20 11.15
C THR A 13 -2.82 -6.24 12.32
N ALA A 14 -1.96 -6.62 13.28
CA ALA A 14 -1.66 -5.77 14.43
C ALA A 14 -0.97 -4.45 14.05
N LEU A 15 -0.13 -4.46 13.00
CA LEU A 15 0.49 -3.25 12.47
C LEU A 15 -0.53 -2.38 11.74
N SER A 16 -1.32 -2.97 10.83
CA SER A 16 -2.35 -2.25 10.07
C SER A 16 -3.47 -1.69 10.94
N ASN A 17 -3.79 -2.32 12.07
CA ASN A 17 -4.77 -1.80 13.04
C ASN A 17 -4.26 -0.57 13.82
N ARG A 18 -2.94 -0.44 13.97
CA ARG A 18 -2.33 0.67 14.73
C ARG A 18 -1.86 1.82 13.86
N HIS A 19 -1.47 1.52 12.63
CA HIS A 19 -0.84 2.48 11.74
C HIS A 19 -1.35 2.33 10.32
N SER A 20 -1.47 3.43 9.59
CA SER A 20 -1.71 3.37 8.14
C SER A 20 -0.46 2.89 7.41
N MET A 21 -0.59 2.53 6.14
CA MET A 21 0.60 2.23 5.35
C MET A 21 1.42 3.48 5.02
N LEU A 22 0.78 4.66 5.00
CA LEU A 22 1.50 5.93 4.87
C LEU A 22 2.42 6.16 6.08
N GLU A 23 1.96 5.88 7.29
CA GLU A 23 2.75 6.01 8.51
C GLU A 23 3.85 4.95 8.59
N LEU A 24 3.50 3.67 8.39
CA LEU A 24 4.47 2.57 8.40
C LEU A 24 5.55 2.79 7.33
N GLY A 25 5.12 3.15 6.12
CA GLY A 25 5.99 3.47 5.01
C GLY A 25 6.84 4.70 5.29
N GLY A 26 6.26 5.80 5.73
CA GLY A 26 6.98 7.04 6.07
C GLY A 26 8.01 6.85 7.18
N ALA A 27 7.73 5.99 8.16
CA ALA A 27 8.71 5.59 9.17
C ALA A 27 9.86 4.78 8.54
N PHE A 28 9.55 3.92 7.57
CA PHE A 28 10.44 2.95 6.92
C PHE A 28 11.25 3.48 5.73
N VAL A 29 10.85 4.56 5.06
CA VAL A 29 11.55 5.15 3.89
C VAL A 29 13.07 5.24 4.07
N PRO A 30 13.63 5.69 5.21
CA PRO A 30 15.09 5.77 5.36
C PRO A 30 15.84 4.42 5.32
N ALA A 31 15.12 3.29 5.44
CA ALA A 31 15.65 1.94 5.34
C ALA A 31 15.38 1.30 3.96
N MET A 32 14.70 2.01 3.06
CA MET A 32 14.51 1.62 1.67
C MET A 32 15.79 1.91 0.86
N VAL A 33 16.02 1.14 -0.21
CA VAL A 33 17.25 1.22 -1.03
C VAL A 33 17.04 2.08 -2.28
N GLU A 34 15.79 2.45 -2.57
CA GLU A 34 15.39 3.21 -3.75
C GLU A 34 15.67 4.72 -3.64
N GLU A 35 15.66 5.41 -4.79
CA GLU A 35 15.60 6.87 -4.84
C GLU A 35 14.40 7.41 -4.05
N SER A 36 14.50 8.65 -3.56
CA SER A 36 13.53 9.22 -2.60
C SER A 36 12.09 9.23 -3.12
N TRP A 37 11.88 9.53 -4.41
CA TRP A 37 10.55 9.54 -5.02
C TRP A 37 10.00 8.13 -5.26
N GLY A 38 10.82 7.21 -5.79
CA GLY A 38 10.43 5.81 -5.95
C GLY A 38 10.08 5.14 -4.62
N SER A 39 10.75 5.53 -3.53
CA SER A 39 10.42 5.09 -2.17
C SER A 39 9.03 5.57 -1.73
N TYR A 40 8.70 6.85 -1.94
CA TYR A 40 7.41 7.40 -1.53
C TYR A 40 6.25 6.93 -2.41
N ALA A 41 6.47 6.79 -3.71
CA ALA A 41 5.52 6.19 -4.64
C ALA A 41 5.11 4.78 -4.19
N ARG A 42 6.06 3.97 -3.73
CA ARG A 42 5.78 2.65 -3.17
C ARG A 42 4.97 2.70 -1.87
N VAL A 43 5.22 3.68 -1.01
CA VAL A 43 4.44 3.89 0.21
C VAL A 43 2.98 4.19 -0.14
N VAL A 44 2.74 5.06 -1.12
CA VAL A 44 1.38 5.37 -1.60
C VAL A 44 0.74 4.16 -2.25
N ALA A 45 1.48 3.41 -3.08
CA ALA A 45 1.00 2.16 -3.66
C ALA A 45 0.60 1.14 -2.58
N ALA A 46 1.39 0.99 -1.51
CA ALA A 46 1.06 0.13 -0.38
C ALA A 46 -0.23 0.61 0.33
N GLN A 47 -0.43 1.92 0.47
CA GLN A 47 -1.66 2.47 1.02
C GLN A 47 -2.88 2.20 0.13
N LEU A 48 -2.76 2.37 -1.19
CA LEU A 48 -3.83 2.04 -2.12
C LEU A 48 -4.17 0.55 -2.08
N ALA A 49 -3.16 -0.32 -1.96
CA ALA A 49 -3.34 -1.75 -1.77
C ALA A 49 -4.08 -2.08 -0.45
N SER A 50 -3.79 -1.35 0.62
CA SER A 50 -4.50 -1.47 1.91
C SER A 50 -5.97 -1.07 1.79
N LEU A 51 -6.25 0.06 1.13
CA LEU A 51 -7.61 0.52 0.86
C LEU A 51 -8.39 -0.49 0.02
N ALA A 52 -7.77 -1.03 -1.03
CA ALA A 52 -8.37 -2.07 -1.85
C ALA A 52 -8.70 -3.32 -1.03
N SER A 53 -7.75 -3.77 -0.20
CA SER A 53 -7.90 -4.98 0.63
C SER A 53 -8.99 -4.83 1.69
N ARG A 54 -9.29 -3.59 2.09
CA ARG A 54 -10.37 -3.23 3.00
C ARG A 54 -11.68 -2.86 2.30
N GLY A 55 -11.76 -2.97 0.97
CA GLY A 55 -13.00 -2.70 0.22
C GLY A 55 -13.35 -1.22 0.11
N HIS A 56 -12.36 -0.33 0.05
CA HIS A 56 -12.59 1.09 -0.23
C HIS A 56 -12.50 1.42 -1.71
N LEU A 57 -11.73 0.64 -2.46
CA LEU A 57 -11.51 0.87 -3.88
C LEU A 57 -11.23 -0.43 -4.63
N TRP A 58 -11.43 -0.41 -5.94
CA TRP A 58 -10.98 -1.45 -6.86
C TRP A 58 -10.07 -0.86 -7.94
N PHE A 59 -9.21 -1.71 -8.49
CA PHE A 59 -8.37 -1.39 -9.63
C PHE A 59 -8.93 -2.00 -10.91
N PHE A 60 -8.75 -1.30 -12.05
CA PHE A 60 -9.20 -1.74 -13.37
C PHE A 60 -8.49 -0.98 -14.51
N TYR A 61 -8.62 -1.46 -15.74
CA TYR A 61 -8.13 -0.80 -16.95
C TYR A 61 -9.22 -0.08 -17.75
N GLY A 62 -10.47 -0.50 -17.61
CA GLY A 62 -11.60 0.14 -18.31
C GLY A 62 -11.61 -0.24 -19.79
N GLY A 63 -11.26 -1.49 -20.10
CA GLY A 63 -11.35 -2.06 -21.45
C GLY A 63 -10.09 -1.97 -22.32
N GLU A 64 -9.07 -1.19 -21.95
CA GLU A 64 -7.81 -1.10 -22.70
C GLU A 64 -6.59 -1.24 -21.76
N TYR A 65 -5.84 -2.34 -21.90
CA TYR A 65 -4.60 -2.53 -21.15
C TYR A 65 -3.51 -1.59 -21.67
N GLY A 66 -3.23 -0.53 -20.90
CA GLY A 66 -2.20 0.46 -21.21
C GLY A 66 -0.95 0.38 -20.31
N GLY A 67 -0.74 -0.75 -19.61
CA GLY A 67 0.29 -0.85 -18.57
C GLY A 67 0.05 0.13 -17.41
N PRO A 68 1.07 0.59 -16.67
CA PRO A 68 0.89 1.48 -15.50
C PRO A 68 0.12 2.77 -15.81
N ARG A 69 0.28 3.31 -17.03
CA ARG A 69 -0.43 4.53 -17.48
C ARG A 69 -1.94 4.31 -17.59
N GLY A 70 -2.36 3.11 -17.97
CA GLY A 70 -3.77 2.78 -18.08
C GLY A 70 -4.45 2.45 -16.75
N LEU A 71 -3.70 2.24 -15.67
CA LEU A 71 -4.23 1.72 -14.42
C LEU A 71 -5.16 2.74 -13.75
N GLN A 72 -6.39 2.33 -13.51
CA GLN A 72 -7.43 3.11 -12.88
C GLN A 72 -7.75 2.58 -11.47
N ALA A 73 -8.27 3.47 -10.64
CA ALA A 73 -8.85 3.14 -9.35
C ALA A 73 -10.26 3.74 -9.27
N GLY A 74 -11.21 3.00 -8.71
CA GLY A 74 -12.58 3.45 -8.46
C GLY A 74 -12.96 3.28 -7.00
N LEU A 75 -13.60 4.30 -6.42
CA LEU A 75 -14.14 4.25 -5.06
C LEU A 75 -15.37 3.35 -5.00
N LEU A 76 -15.46 2.58 -3.92
CA LEU A 76 -16.66 1.80 -3.61
C LEU A 76 -17.68 2.67 -2.85
N PRO A 77 -18.98 2.53 -3.14
CA PRO A 77 -20.03 3.36 -2.55
C PRO A 77 -20.22 3.13 -1.04
N ASP A 78 -19.91 1.92 -0.55
CA ASP A 78 -20.10 1.51 0.84
C ASP A 78 -18.80 0.88 1.39
N PRO A 79 -17.81 1.69 1.82
CA PRO A 79 -16.57 1.18 2.39
C PRO A 79 -16.81 0.42 3.70
N ALA A 80 -15.99 -0.60 3.97
CA ALA A 80 -16.18 -1.51 5.10
C ALA A 80 -15.85 -0.89 6.48
N ASP A 81 -15.04 0.17 6.51
CA ASP A 81 -14.66 0.91 7.71
C ASP A 81 -14.41 2.40 7.39
N ASP A 82 -14.19 3.21 8.43
CA ASP A 82 -13.86 4.62 8.26
C ASP A 82 -12.40 4.83 7.87
N LEU A 83 -12.17 5.80 6.99
CA LEU A 83 -10.82 6.26 6.63
C LEU A 83 -10.18 7.01 7.80
N ARG A 84 -8.91 6.70 8.07
CA ARG A 84 -8.05 7.53 8.92
C ARG A 84 -7.79 8.89 8.28
N SER A 85 -7.30 9.86 9.06
CA SER A 85 -7.10 11.24 8.60
C SER A 85 -6.17 11.36 7.40
N ASP A 86 -5.06 10.62 7.41
CA ASP A 86 -4.06 10.59 6.34
C ASP A 86 -4.55 9.80 5.11
N GLU A 87 -5.31 8.72 5.34
CA GLU A 87 -5.96 7.96 4.28
C GLU A 87 -7.01 8.80 3.56
N ARG A 88 -7.78 9.58 4.31
CA ARG A 88 -8.75 10.55 3.77
C ARG A 88 -8.04 11.63 2.97
N GLN A 89 -6.95 12.20 3.48
CA GLN A 89 -6.15 13.18 2.75
C GLN A 89 -5.62 12.61 1.43
N LEU A 90 -5.18 11.34 1.41
CA LEU A 90 -4.75 10.66 0.18
C LEU A 90 -5.92 10.47 -0.78
N VAL A 91 -7.07 10.01 -0.30
CA VAL A 91 -8.28 9.83 -1.14
C VAL A 91 -8.72 11.17 -1.72
N ASP A 92 -8.77 12.23 -0.93
CA ASP A 92 -9.15 13.57 -1.40
C ASP A 92 -8.16 14.11 -2.45
N LEU A 93 -6.85 13.90 -2.23
CA LEU A 93 -5.80 14.25 -3.18
C LEU A 93 -5.99 13.51 -4.51
N LEU A 94 -6.21 12.19 -4.44
CA LEU A 94 -6.29 11.31 -5.61
C LEU A 94 -7.64 11.30 -6.31
N PHE A 95 -8.75 11.56 -5.63
CA PHE A 95 -10.09 11.44 -6.20
C PHE A 95 -10.77 12.80 -6.30
N GLY A 96 -10.60 13.67 -5.29
CA GLY A 96 -11.39 14.91 -5.19
C GLY A 96 -12.88 14.56 -5.32
N ASP A 97 -13.57 15.20 -6.26
CA ASP A 97 -14.99 14.89 -6.51
C ASP A 97 -15.22 13.69 -7.46
N ALA A 98 -14.16 13.12 -8.02
CA ALA A 98 -14.28 12.01 -8.97
C ALA A 98 -14.45 10.67 -8.25
N ARG A 99 -15.29 9.78 -8.79
CA ARG A 99 -15.41 8.39 -8.30
C ARG A 99 -14.37 7.44 -8.88
N THR A 100 -13.80 7.79 -10.02
CA THR A 100 -12.83 6.99 -10.75
C THR A 100 -11.71 7.88 -11.25
N ILE A 101 -10.48 7.40 -11.15
CA ILE A 101 -9.29 8.11 -11.60
C ILE A 101 -8.30 7.18 -12.28
N ARG A 102 -7.54 7.73 -13.22
CA ARG A 102 -6.33 7.09 -13.75
C ARG A 102 -5.16 7.49 -12.86
N ILE A 103 -4.52 6.51 -12.24
CA ILE A 103 -3.55 6.75 -11.15
C ILE A 103 -2.38 7.58 -11.66
N ALA A 104 -1.79 7.20 -12.80
CA ALA A 104 -0.61 7.84 -13.38
C ALA A 104 -0.85 9.28 -13.89
N GLN A 105 -2.10 9.70 -14.12
CA GLN A 105 -2.39 11.01 -14.72
C GLN A 105 -2.58 12.13 -13.71
N ARG A 106 -2.71 11.83 -12.42
CA ARG A 106 -3.10 12.85 -11.45
C ARG A 106 -1.88 13.60 -10.93
N ASN A 107 -1.40 14.51 -11.76
CA ASN A 107 -0.41 15.50 -11.38
C ASN A 107 -1.13 16.80 -10.94
N ARG A 108 -1.27 16.97 -9.62
CA ARG A 108 -1.42 18.30 -9.03
C ARG A 108 -0.32 18.41 -7.98
N GLY A 109 0.70 19.22 -8.26
CA GLY A 109 1.79 19.52 -7.32
C GLY A 109 1.29 20.04 -5.95
N TYR A 110 2.22 20.34 -5.04
CA TYR A 110 2.01 20.72 -3.62
C TYR A 110 1.23 19.70 -2.73
N GLY A 111 0.19 19.05 -3.23
CA GLY A 111 -0.63 18.11 -2.45
C GLY A 111 0.13 16.87 -1.96
N TRP A 112 1.12 16.39 -2.72
CA TRP A 112 2.01 15.30 -2.29
C TRP A 112 2.95 15.74 -1.16
N ASP A 113 3.45 16.97 -1.22
CA ASP A 113 4.31 17.53 -0.16
C ASP A 113 3.53 17.75 1.13
N ASP A 114 2.29 18.22 1.02
CA ASP A 114 1.37 18.41 2.14
C ASP A 114 0.98 17.08 2.78
N LEU A 115 0.70 16.04 1.98
CA LEU A 115 0.45 14.70 2.49
C LEU A 115 1.70 14.16 3.22
N ALA A 116 2.87 14.28 2.61
CA ALA A 116 4.12 13.87 3.24
C ALA A 116 4.41 14.65 4.53
N ALA A 117 4.10 15.95 4.58
CA ALA A 117 4.21 16.77 5.77
C ALA A 117 3.24 16.34 6.87
N GLY A 118 1.98 16.06 6.52
CA GLY A 118 0.96 15.53 7.43
C GLY A 118 1.38 14.22 8.06
N VAL A 119 1.84 13.25 7.25
CA VAL A 119 2.36 11.96 7.73
C VAL A 119 3.55 12.16 8.67
N ARG A 120 4.48 13.05 8.35
CA ARG A 120 5.60 13.38 9.25
C ARG A 120 5.13 14.01 10.56
N GLY A 121 4.08 14.82 10.54
CA GLY A 121 3.42 15.39 11.72
C GLY A 121 2.84 14.30 12.62
N ALA A 122 1.99 13.43 12.06
CA ALA A 122 1.38 12.31 12.77
C ALA A 122 2.44 11.38 13.40
N LEU A 123 3.50 11.04 12.65
CA LEU A 123 4.62 10.25 13.18
C LEU A 123 5.30 10.94 14.37
N ARG A 124 5.46 12.27 14.34
CA ARG A 124 6.05 13.01 15.48
C ARG A 124 5.15 12.95 16.71
N GLU A 125 3.84 13.15 16.53
CA GLU A 125 2.84 13.08 17.61
C GLU A 125 2.77 11.69 18.26
N GLN A 126 2.98 10.63 17.47
CA GLN A 126 3.06 9.24 17.95
C GLN A 126 4.41 8.88 18.60
N GLY A 127 5.34 9.84 18.75
CA GLY A 127 6.68 9.55 19.28
C GLY A 127 7.60 8.82 18.29
N LEU A 128 7.19 8.68 17.03
CA LEU A 128 7.94 8.07 15.92
C LEU A 128 8.72 9.12 15.10
N GLY A 129 9.00 10.28 15.69
CA GLY A 129 9.86 11.30 15.11
C GLY A 129 11.29 10.81 14.82
N TRP A 130 12.05 11.62 14.08
CA TRP A 130 13.46 11.34 13.79
C TRP A 130 14.27 11.13 15.08
N LEU A 131 15.20 10.17 15.05
CA LEU A 131 16.10 9.81 16.17
C LEU A 131 15.40 9.29 17.44
N ARG A 132 14.10 8.97 17.39
CA ARG A 132 13.38 8.37 18.52
C ARG A 132 13.57 6.85 18.56
N ARG A 133 13.78 6.31 19.76
CA ARG A 133 13.99 4.87 20.01
C ARG A 133 12.84 4.02 19.47
N ASP A 134 11.61 4.51 19.57
CA ASP A 134 10.42 3.78 19.12
C ASP A 134 10.33 3.69 17.60
N ARG A 135 10.80 4.72 16.86
CA ARG A 135 10.96 4.62 15.41
C ARG A 135 11.91 3.50 15.02
N TYR A 136 13.06 3.38 15.68
CA TYR A 136 14.00 2.28 15.41
C TYR A 136 13.42 0.91 15.76
N ARG A 137 12.61 0.80 16.82
CA ARG A 137 11.89 -0.45 17.16
C ARG A 137 10.90 -0.81 16.06
N LEU A 138 10.12 0.15 15.56
CA LEU A 138 9.20 -0.05 14.45
C LEU A 138 9.93 -0.47 13.18
N ILE A 139 11.01 0.21 12.81
CA ILE A 139 11.81 -0.15 11.62
C ILE A 139 12.37 -1.58 11.76
N ARG A 140 12.92 -1.97 12.92
CA ARG A 140 13.39 -3.34 13.15
C ARG A 140 12.27 -4.36 13.00
N ARG A 141 11.07 -4.03 13.50
CA ARG A 141 9.90 -4.88 13.36
C ARG A 141 9.48 -5.05 11.90
N LEU A 142 9.44 -3.96 11.13
CA LEU A 142 9.16 -4.00 9.69
C LEU A 142 10.22 -4.78 8.91
N MET A 143 11.49 -4.65 9.27
CA MET A 143 12.58 -5.44 8.67
C MET A 143 12.46 -6.93 9.01
N SER A 144 12.08 -7.27 10.25
CA SER A 144 11.82 -8.64 10.66
C SER A 144 10.64 -9.24 9.89
N LEU A 145 9.54 -8.49 9.78
CA LEU A 145 8.37 -8.86 9.00
C LEU A 145 8.73 -9.10 7.53
N ARG A 146 9.46 -8.17 6.91
CA ARG A 146 9.98 -8.31 5.54
C ARG A 146 10.76 -9.61 5.37
N LYS A 147 11.65 -9.93 6.31
CA LYS A 147 12.43 -11.19 6.28
C LYS A 147 11.51 -12.40 6.34
N SER A 148 10.55 -12.43 7.27
CA SER A 148 9.59 -13.53 7.39
C SER A 148 8.73 -13.72 6.14
N MET A 149 8.31 -12.62 5.50
CA MET A 149 7.58 -12.67 4.22
C MET A 149 8.46 -13.25 3.10
N CYS A 150 9.71 -12.80 2.97
CA CYS A 150 10.67 -13.35 2.00
C CYS A 150 10.94 -14.84 2.21
N ASP A 151 11.16 -15.25 3.47
CA ASP A 151 11.44 -16.66 3.81
C ASP A 151 10.23 -17.54 3.46
N ARG A 152 9.00 -17.05 3.70
CA ARG A 152 7.78 -17.72 3.27
C ARG A 152 7.71 -17.87 1.75
N THR A 153 7.86 -16.78 1.00
CA THR A 153 7.82 -16.81 -0.46
C THR A 153 8.84 -17.80 -1.04
N ARG A 154 10.06 -17.82 -0.48
CA ARG A 154 11.13 -18.74 -0.93
C ARG A 154 10.85 -20.20 -0.58
N SER A 155 10.18 -20.47 0.54
CA SER A 155 9.94 -21.84 0.98
C SER A 155 9.10 -22.64 -0.02
N GLY A 156 8.23 -21.99 -0.80
CA GLY A 156 7.36 -22.64 -1.78
C GLY A 156 6.36 -23.65 -1.20
N LEU A 157 6.38 -23.88 0.12
CA LEU A 157 5.61 -24.93 0.79
C LEU A 157 4.09 -24.64 0.81
N ARG A 158 3.71 -23.36 0.76
CA ARG A 158 2.33 -22.88 0.59
C ARG A 158 2.35 -21.56 -0.18
N GLN A 159 1.55 -21.48 -1.23
CA GLN A 159 1.38 -20.24 -1.98
C GLN A 159 0.62 -19.23 -1.12
N TRP A 160 0.81 -17.94 -1.40
CA TRP A 160 0.07 -16.88 -0.72
C TRP A 160 -1.44 -16.98 -1.01
N GLY A 161 -1.82 -17.46 -2.20
CA GLY A 161 -3.21 -17.70 -2.59
C GLY A 161 -3.92 -18.83 -1.82
N ASP A 162 -3.18 -19.74 -1.18
CA ASP A 162 -3.77 -20.85 -0.41
C ASP A 162 -4.44 -20.37 0.91
N ASP A 163 -4.15 -19.15 1.35
CA ASP A 163 -4.69 -18.53 2.56
C ASP A 163 -5.17 -17.11 2.23
N PRO A 164 -6.45 -16.94 1.85
CA PRO A 164 -7.00 -15.64 1.43
C PRO A 164 -6.89 -14.54 2.48
N GLU A 165 -6.98 -14.91 3.77
CA GLU A 165 -6.87 -13.94 4.87
C GLU A 165 -5.44 -13.46 5.05
N LEU A 166 -4.46 -14.36 4.95
CA LEU A 166 -3.05 -13.98 4.92
C LEU A 166 -2.73 -13.11 3.70
N CYS A 167 -3.24 -13.51 2.52
CA CYS A 167 -3.04 -12.76 1.28
C CYS A 167 -3.56 -11.33 1.44
N ARG A 168 -4.82 -11.16 1.89
CA ARG A 168 -5.43 -9.85 2.12
C ARG A 168 -4.64 -9.00 3.12
N ALA A 169 -4.19 -9.60 4.23
CA ALA A 169 -3.40 -8.89 5.24
C ALA A 169 -1.99 -8.51 4.73
N GLY A 170 -1.39 -9.32 3.86
CA GLY A 170 0.00 -9.15 3.45
C GLY A 170 0.22 -8.42 2.14
N VAL A 171 -0.80 -8.30 1.27
CA VAL A 171 -0.72 -7.56 0.01
C VAL A 171 -0.16 -6.13 0.18
N PRO A 172 -0.61 -5.31 1.15
CA PRO A 172 -0.05 -3.98 1.35
C PRO A 172 1.44 -3.99 1.73
N PHE A 173 1.85 -4.95 2.57
CA PHE A 173 3.24 -5.13 2.97
C PHE A 173 4.10 -5.68 1.83
N ALA A 174 3.53 -6.53 0.99
CA ALA A 174 4.22 -7.07 -0.19
C ALA A 174 4.57 -5.95 -1.17
N VAL A 175 3.63 -5.02 -1.40
CA VAL A 175 3.91 -3.79 -2.14
C VAL A 175 4.96 -2.95 -1.44
N LEU A 176 4.80 -2.68 -0.14
CA LEU A 176 5.74 -1.85 0.62
C LEU A 176 7.19 -2.37 0.57
N PHE A 177 7.36 -3.69 0.66
CA PHE A 177 8.66 -4.35 0.68
C PHE A 177 9.16 -4.80 -0.69
N ASN A 178 8.39 -4.58 -1.74
CA ASN A 178 8.63 -5.06 -3.10
C ASN A 178 8.88 -6.59 -3.14
N ILE A 179 7.97 -7.34 -2.54
CA ILE A 179 7.99 -8.82 -2.50
C ILE A 179 6.96 -9.34 -3.50
N ASP A 180 7.43 -10.15 -4.45
CA ASP A 180 6.52 -10.94 -5.28
C ASP A 180 5.93 -12.08 -4.44
N THR A 181 4.61 -12.12 -4.34
CA THR A 181 3.87 -13.14 -3.59
C THR A 181 3.36 -14.26 -4.47
N GLY A 182 3.47 -14.11 -5.81
CA GLY A 182 2.86 -15.03 -6.79
C GLY A 182 1.33 -15.10 -6.72
N ALA A 183 0.68 -14.25 -5.91
CA ALA A 183 -0.77 -14.24 -5.75
C ALA A 183 -1.44 -13.35 -6.82
N TYR A 184 -2.42 -13.92 -7.51
CA TYR A 184 -3.15 -13.27 -8.61
C TYR A 184 -4.38 -12.48 -8.14
N HIS A 185 -4.82 -12.67 -6.90
CA HIS A 185 -6.11 -12.16 -6.42
C HIS A 185 -5.96 -10.80 -5.76
N TRP A 186 -5.89 -9.76 -6.59
CA TRP A 186 -6.12 -8.40 -6.14
C TRP A 186 -7.63 -8.12 -6.05
N PRO A 187 -8.07 -7.21 -5.17
CA PRO A 187 -9.43 -6.68 -5.25
C PRO A 187 -9.63 -6.02 -6.61
N GLN A 188 -10.40 -6.69 -7.47
CA GLN A 188 -10.64 -6.34 -8.86
C GLN A 188 -12.13 -6.10 -9.07
N ALA A 189 -12.49 -5.34 -10.11
CA ALA A 189 -13.85 -5.38 -10.62
C ALA A 189 -14.19 -6.83 -11.06
N PRO A 190 -15.45 -7.27 -10.98
CA PRO A 190 -15.86 -8.68 -11.18
C PRO A 190 -15.47 -9.32 -12.53
N GLU A 191 -14.95 -8.56 -13.49
CA GLU A 191 -14.74 -8.97 -14.88
C GLU A 191 -13.29 -8.81 -15.38
N GLU A 192 -12.33 -8.38 -14.55
CA GLU A 192 -10.94 -8.14 -15.00
C GLU A 192 -9.90 -8.92 -14.17
N GLU A 193 -9.15 -9.84 -14.80
CA GLU A 193 -7.93 -10.42 -14.19
C GLU A 193 -6.76 -9.42 -14.29
N LEU A 194 -6.26 -8.93 -13.14
CA LEU A 194 -5.23 -7.89 -13.08
C LEU A 194 -4.01 -8.28 -12.23
N TRP A 195 -2.82 -8.03 -12.75
CA TRP A 195 -1.57 -8.15 -11.99
C TRP A 195 -1.08 -6.81 -11.43
N VAL A 196 -1.65 -6.37 -10.30
CA VAL A 196 -1.51 -5.00 -9.80
C VAL A 196 -0.18 -4.63 -9.08
N PRO A 197 0.62 -5.51 -8.42
CA PRO A 197 1.61 -5.05 -7.42
C PRO A 197 2.73 -4.15 -7.98
N SER A 198 3.38 -4.57 -9.07
CA SER A 198 4.48 -3.80 -9.67
C SER A 198 3.96 -2.59 -10.46
N MET A 199 2.77 -2.72 -11.07
CA MET A 199 2.15 -1.67 -11.86
C MET A 199 1.66 -0.52 -10.99
N LEU A 200 1.18 -0.81 -9.78
CA LEU A 200 0.69 0.19 -8.85
C LEU A 200 1.79 1.13 -8.35
N SER A 201 2.96 0.57 -7.97
CA SER A 201 4.11 1.39 -7.57
C SER A 201 4.58 2.29 -8.71
N TRP A 202 4.60 1.76 -9.93
CA TRP A 202 5.05 2.52 -11.10
C TRP A 202 4.04 3.58 -11.55
N ALA A 203 2.74 3.28 -11.46
CA ALA A 203 1.68 4.27 -11.71
C ALA A 203 1.72 5.41 -10.68
N CYS A 204 1.98 5.11 -9.41
CA CYS A 204 2.16 6.13 -8.37
C CYS A 204 3.42 6.97 -8.61
N ASP A 205 4.51 6.35 -9.05
CA ASP A 205 5.76 7.05 -9.38
C ASP A 205 5.56 8.03 -10.53
N MET A 206 4.89 7.60 -11.62
CA MET A 206 4.49 8.48 -12.72
C MET A 206 3.62 9.65 -12.24
N ALA A 207 2.67 9.42 -11.34
CA ALA A 207 1.80 10.48 -10.80
C ALA A 207 2.56 11.55 -9.99
N MET A 208 3.72 11.19 -9.43
CA MET A 208 4.55 12.08 -8.61
C MET A 208 5.67 12.75 -9.39
N VAL A 209 6.23 12.05 -10.39
CA VAL A 209 7.45 12.46 -11.11
C VAL A 209 7.14 13.05 -12.49
N ASP A 210 6.04 12.67 -13.15
CA ASP A 210 5.82 13.01 -14.57
C ASP A 210 4.98 14.29 -14.77
N PRO A 211 5.53 15.37 -15.35
CA PRO A 211 4.79 16.56 -15.73
C PRO A 211 4.17 16.47 -17.15
N ARG A 212 4.21 15.34 -17.87
CA ARG A 212 3.92 15.32 -19.33
C ARG A 212 3.13 14.12 -19.84
#